data_AF-A0A3N6BIJ7-F1
#
_entry.id   AF-A0A3N6BIJ7-F1
#
_cell.length_a   1.000
_cell.length_b   1.000
_cell.length_c   1.000
_cell.angle_alpha   90.00
_cell.angle_beta   90.00
_cell.angle_gamma   90.00
#
_symmetry.space_group_name_H-M   'P 1'
#
loop_
_entity.id
_entity.type
_entity.pdbx_description
1 polymer ?
#
loop_
_entity_poly.entity_id
_entity_poly.type
_entity_poly.pdbx_seq_one_letter_code
_entity_poly.pdbx_strand_id
1 'polypeptide(L)'
;MCTMPSRTEFELISRIRGRKPPNNSAVRLGIGDDCAILSTLPGNELTVTTDMLIEDVDFRKAWMAPAFLGWKSLAVSLSDIAAMGATPTACLLALALPPELTGRYFDQLIDGFLDACDFWAVPLAGGDISSSEKVCLTVTAFGTVPKGKALRRSGARPGDLVAVMGELGLSRRGLQILEEEQPAIAELASSEELEEWAQTPERARALRAHLLPRPLVAEAIWLGENGLAHSMIDVSDGLLADLQHILEESGVAAEIDADSLQPLQ
;
A
#
# COMPACT_ATOMS: atom_id res chain seq x y z
N MET A 1 23.13 9.93 -16.82
CA MET A 1 22.70 9.91 -15.41
C MET A 1 22.20 11.30 -15.07
N CYS A 2 20.88 11.47 -14.93
CA CYS A 2 20.33 12.65 -14.27
C CYS A 2 20.40 12.36 -12.78
N THR A 3 21.25 13.09 -12.05
CA THR A 3 21.30 13.04 -10.58
C THR A 3 20.76 14.36 -10.07
N MET A 4 19.92 14.33 -9.04
CA MET A 4 19.52 15.57 -8.36
C MET A 4 20.77 16.27 -7.82
N PRO A 5 20.84 17.61 -7.92
CA PRO A 5 21.90 18.34 -7.24
C PRO A 5 21.83 18.04 -5.73
N SER A 6 22.96 17.67 -5.12
CA SER A 6 23.00 17.26 -3.70
C SER A 6 22.36 18.28 -2.75
N ARG A 7 22.46 19.59 -3.05
CA ARG A 7 21.81 20.64 -2.25
C ARG A 7 20.28 20.54 -2.26
N THR A 8 19.68 20.19 -3.39
CA THR A 8 18.23 20.01 -3.52
C THR A 8 17.77 18.76 -2.77
N GLU A 9 18.53 17.67 -2.85
CA GLU A 9 18.25 16.44 -2.12
C GLU A 9 18.24 16.66 -0.59
N PHE A 10 19.27 17.33 -0.05
CA PHE A 10 19.34 17.65 1.38
C PHE A 10 18.15 18.52 1.85
N GLU A 11 17.69 19.46 1.02
CA GLU A 11 16.51 20.29 1.31
C GLU A 11 15.23 19.45 1.38
N LEU A 12 15.05 18.50 0.46
CA LEU A 12 13.90 17.58 0.44
C LEU A 12 13.90 16.64 1.66
N ILE A 13 15.05 16.07 2.01
CA ILE A 13 15.20 15.25 3.21
C ILE A 13 14.88 16.06 4.47
N SER A 14 15.35 17.30 4.55
CA SER A 14 15.05 18.20 5.67
C SER A 14 13.54 18.46 5.80
N ARG A 15 12.83 18.63 4.68
CA ARG A 15 11.36 18.80 4.64
C ARG A 15 10.62 17.56 5.13
N ILE A 16 11.10 16.35 4.84
CA ILE A 16 10.53 15.10 5.39
C ILE A 16 10.75 15.05 6.90
N ARG A 17 11.98 15.29 7.36
CA ARG A 17 12.31 15.26 8.81
C ARG A 17 11.51 16.27 9.63
N GLY A 18 11.20 17.43 9.05
CA GLY A 18 10.40 18.47 9.69
C GLY A 18 8.96 18.04 10.02
N ARG A 19 8.41 17.05 9.31
CA ARG A 19 7.03 16.57 9.46
C ARG A 19 6.84 15.59 10.62
N LYS A 20 7.92 15.07 11.20
CA LYS A 20 7.93 14.14 12.35
C LYS A 20 7.06 12.89 12.10
N PRO A 21 7.57 11.87 11.40
CA PRO A 21 6.83 10.61 11.22
C PRO A 21 6.41 10.03 12.58
N PRO A 22 5.38 9.16 12.60
CA PRO A 22 4.94 8.52 13.83
C PRO A 22 6.11 7.76 14.44
N ASN A 23 6.15 7.64 15.77
CA ASN A 23 7.20 6.87 16.45
C ASN A 23 6.62 5.57 16.99
N ASN A 24 7.32 4.47 16.78
CA ASN A 24 7.06 3.22 17.48
C ASN A 24 8.39 2.60 17.95
N SER A 25 8.31 1.57 18.80
CA SER A 25 9.51 0.92 19.35
C SER A 25 10.29 0.06 18.36
N ALA A 26 9.75 -0.19 17.16
CA ALA A 26 10.40 -0.99 16.14
C ALA A 26 11.49 -0.20 15.41
N VAL A 27 11.38 1.13 15.32
CA VAL A 27 12.43 2.00 14.76
C VAL A 27 13.24 2.62 15.89
N ARG A 28 14.44 2.08 16.17
CA ARG A 28 15.36 2.63 17.19
C ARG A 28 16.15 3.84 16.69
N LEU A 29 16.46 3.84 15.40
CA LEU A 29 17.10 4.95 14.70
C LEU A 29 16.43 5.05 13.33
N GLY A 30 15.86 6.21 13.01
CA GLY A 30 15.20 6.49 11.74
C GLY A 30 16.03 7.42 10.86
N ILE A 31 15.34 8.26 10.07
CA ILE A 31 15.97 9.20 9.11
C ILE A 31 16.92 10.17 9.82
N GLY A 32 18.14 10.29 9.31
CA GLY A 32 19.11 11.32 9.72
C GLY A 32 20.51 10.79 10.07
N ASP A 33 20.71 9.48 9.98
CA ASP A 33 22.00 8.79 10.07
C ASP A 33 22.22 7.95 8.79
N ASP A 34 23.34 7.25 8.67
CA ASP A 34 23.69 6.47 7.46
C ASP A 34 22.73 5.31 7.17
N CYS A 35 22.07 4.78 8.20
CA CYS A 35 21.02 3.78 8.05
C CYS A 35 20.07 3.73 9.26
N ALA A 36 18.88 3.16 9.04
CA ALA A 36 17.93 2.90 10.11
C ALA A 36 18.35 1.69 10.95
N ILE A 37 18.07 1.73 12.26
CA ILE A 37 18.18 0.57 13.15
C ILE A 37 16.77 0.10 13.49
N LEU A 38 16.39 -1.06 12.96
CA LEU A 38 15.11 -1.71 13.24
C LEU A 38 15.26 -2.77 14.33
N SER A 39 14.20 -2.98 15.10
CA SER A 39 14.13 -3.99 16.15
C SER A 39 12.90 -4.86 16.00
N THR A 40 13.09 -6.16 16.17
CA THR A 40 12.03 -7.14 16.25
C THR A 40 11.91 -7.66 17.68
N LEU A 41 10.71 -8.06 18.09
CA LEU A 41 10.49 -8.68 19.39
C LEU A 41 11.17 -10.06 19.43
N PRO A 42 11.78 -10.46 20.56
CA PRO A 42 12.28 -11.82 20.72
C PRO A 42 11.18 -12.86 20.45
N GLY A 43 11.47 -13.87 19.63
CA GLY A 43 10.51 -14.91 19.26
C GLY A 43 9.65 -14.58 18.04
N ASN A 44 9.81 -13.39 17.44
CA ASN A 44 9.18 -13.04 16.18
C ASN A 44 10.13 -13.18 14.98
N GLU A 45 9.52 -13.36 13.81
CA GLU A 45 10.14 -13.27 12.50
C GLU A 45 9.87 -11.88 11.88
N LEU A 46 10.75 -11.46 10.98
CA LEU A 46 10.60 -10.25 10.18
C LEU A 46 9.96 -10.65 8.85
N THR A 47 8.88 -9.97 8.47
CA THR A 47 8.33 -10.01 7.12
C THR A 47 8.74 -8.75 6.37
N VAL A 48 9.04 -8.90 5.08
CA VAL A 48 9.48 -7.80 4.22
C VAL A 48 8.81 -7.97 2.87
N THR A 49 8.23 -6.89 2.34
CA THR A 49 7.81 -6.81 0.95
C THR A 49 8.37 -5.55 0.30
N THR A 50 8.34 -5.49 -1.03
CA THR A 50 8.60 -4.27 -1.75
C THR A 50 7.71 -4.15 -2.98
N ASP A 51 7.11 -2.97 -3.15
CA ASP A 51 6.26 -2.65 -4.29
C ASP A 51 6.73 -1.38 -4.96
N MET A 52 6.36 -1.23 -6.23
CA MET A 52 6.72 -0.08 -7.04
C MET A 52 5.48 0.47 -7.74
N LEU A 53 5.36 1.79 -7.76
CA LEU A 53 4.38 2.52 -8.57
C LEU A 53 5.12 3.42 -9.55
N ILE A 54 4.91 3.20 -10.84
CA ILE A 54 5.54 3.89 -11.96
C ILE A 54 4.50 4.69 -12.72
N GLU A 55 4.81 5.96 -12.97
CA GLU A 55 3.98 6.82 -13.81
C GLU A 55 3.80 6.24 -15.22
N ASP A 56 2.54 6.28 -15.67
CA ASP A 56 2.02 5.68 -16.89
C ASP A 56 1.94 4.15 -16.93
N VAL A 57 2.30 3.48 -15.84
CA VAL A 57 2.08 2.05 -15.64
C VAL A 57 0.97 1.88 -14.61
N ASP A 58 1.22 2.30 -13.37
CA ASP A 58 0.34 2.02 -12.22
C ASP A 58 -0.59 3.19 -11.89
N PHE A 59 -0.25 4.39 -12.36
CA PHE A 59 -1.05 5.60 -12.18
C PHE A 59 -0.81 6.61 -13.31
N ARG A 60 -1.68 7.63 -13.38
CA ARG A 60 -1.54 8.80 -14.25
C ARG A 60 -1.58 10.05 -13.38
N LYS A 61 -0.59 10.95 -13.50
CA LYS A 61 -0.52 12.18 -12.70
C LYS A 61 -1.78 13.05 -12.84
N ALA A 62 -2.40 13.06 -14.03
CA ALA A 62 -3.58 13.87 -14.29
C ALA A 62 -4.80 13.46 -13.44
N TRP A 63 -4.90 12.18 -13.07
CA TRP A 63 -6.07 11.58 -12.42
C TRP A 63 -5.78 11.11 -10.99
N MET A 64 -4.56 11.32 -10.51
CA MET A 64 -4.09 10.89 -9.19
C MET A 64 -3.46 12.09 -8.49
N ALA A 65 -4.16 12.63 -7.50
CA ALA A 65 -3.60 13.67 -6.66
C ALA A 65 -2.34 13.17 -5.94
N PRO A 66 -1.31 14.02 -5.71
CA PRO A 66 -0.05 13.58 -5.13
C PRO A 66 -0.22 12.95 -3.75
N ALA A 67 -1.09 13.50 -2.91
CA ALA A 67 -1.39 12.95 -1.59
C ALA A 67 -2.01 11.54 -1.67
N PHE A 68 -2.90 11.29 -2.65
CA PHE A 68 -3.48 9.97 -2.85
C PHE A 68 -2.43 8.97 -3.35
N LEU A 69 -1.50 9.41 -4.19
CA LEU A 69 -0.36 8.59 -4.61
C LEU A 69 0.54 8.22 -3.42
N GLY A 70 0.84 9.19 -2.55
CA GLY A 70 1.57 8.96 -1.30
C GLY A 70 0.89 7.89 -0.45
N TRP A 71 -0.41 8.06 -0.18
CA TRP A 71 -1.22 7.10 0.57
C TRP A 71 -1.20 5.70 -0.06
N LYS A 72 -1.53 5.63 -1.36
CA LYS A 72 -1.62 4.38 -2.11
C LYS A 72 -0.30 3.63 -2.13
N SER A 73 0.82 4.34 -2.26
CA SER A 73 2.15 3.72 -2.33
C SER A 73 2.52 2.91 -1.08
N LEU A 74 2.13 3.36 0.11
CA LEU A 74 2.30 2.56 1.33
C LEU A 74 1.22 1.49 1.45
N ALA A 75 -0.04 1.83 1.15
CA ALA A 75 -1.18 0.94 1.31
C ALA A 75 -1.04 -0.38 0.53
N VAL A 76 -0.48 -0.35 -0.69
CA VAL A 76 -0.25 -1.57 -1.49
C VAL A 76 0.74 -2.51 -0.79
N SER A 77 1.88 -2.02 -0.31
CA SER A 77 2.85 -2.85 0.42
C SER A 77 2.34 -3.33 1.77
N LEU A 78 1.48 -2.57 2.43
CA LEU A 78 0.85 -3.02 3.67
C LEU A 78 -0.19 -4.13 3.43
N SER A 79 -0.75 -4.24 2.22
CA SER A 79 -1.63 -5.34 1.82
C SER A 79 -0.90 -6.69 1.89
N ASP A 80 0.31 -6.77 1.36
CA ASP A 80 1.15 -7.97 1.43
C ASP A 80 1.50 -8.36 2.88
N ILE A 81 1.87 -7.38 3.70
CA ILE A 81 2.19 -7.62 5.11
C ILE A 81 0.94 -8.15 5.84
N ALA A 82 -0.23 -7.57 5.55
CA ALA A 82 -1.50 -8.05 6.06
C ALA A 82 -1.80 -9.48 5.58
N ALA A 83 -1.59 -9.81 4.30
CA ALA A 83 -1.80 -11.15 3.73
C ALA A 83 -1.00 -12.26 4.42
N MET A 84 0.12 -11.91 5.07
CA MET A 84 0.94 -12.82 5.87
C MET A 84 0.49 -12.92 7.35
N GLY A 85 -0.58 -12.22 7.74
CA GLY A 85 -1.04 -12.09 9.13
C GLY A 85 -0.05 -11.34 10.02
N ALA A 86 0.84 -10.54 9.43
CA ALA A 86 1.91 -9.85 10.15
C ALA A 86 1.48 -8.44 10.56
N THR A 87 2.03 -7.95 11.68
CA THR A 87 1.85 -6.57 12.13
C THR A 87 2.87 -5.67 11.43
N PRO A 88 2.46 -4.65 10.65
CA PRO A 88 3.38 -3.66 10.10
C PRO A 88 4.16 -2.91 11.18
N THR A 89 5.43 -2.59 10.90
CA THR A 89 6.35 -2.02 11.91
C THR A 89 7.17 -0.84 11.42
N ALA A 90 7.55 -0.81 10.15
CA ALA A 90 8.31 0.27 9.55
C ALA A 90 8.20 0.23 8.02
N CYS A 91 8.56 1.31 7.35
CA CYS A 91 8.72 1.33 5.90
C CYS A 91 9.92 2.16 5.46
N LEU A 92 10.38 1.94 4.23
CA LEU A 92 11.32 2.77 3.50
C LEU A 92 10.64 3.30 2.24
N LEU A 93 11.00 4.52 1.82
CA LEU A 93 10.50 5.13 0.59
C LEU A 93 11.68 5.54 -0.30
N ALA A 94 11.81 4.91 -1.47
CA ALA A 94 12.66 5.42 -2.55
C ALA A 94 11.79 6.16 -3.57
N LEU A 95 12.07 7.44 -3.79
CA LEU A 95 11.29 8.33 -4.65
C LEU A 95 12.18 8.92 -5.74
N ALA A 96 11.81 8.69 -6.99
CA ALA A 96 12.39 9.39 -8.13
C ALA A 96 11.33 10.26 -8.80
N LEU A 97 11.66 11.52 -9.08
CA LEU A 97 10.73 12.46 -9.71
C LEU A 97 11.43 13.50 -10.60
N PRO A 98 10.72 14.08 -11.59
CA PRO A 98 11.20 15.23 -12.34
C PRO A 98 11.56 16.41 -11.42
N PRO A 99 12.70 17.10 -11.65
CA PRO A 99 13.14 18.22 -10.81
C PRO A 99 12.08 19.33 -10.62
N GLU A 100 11.25 19.58 -11.62
CA GLU A 100 10.16 20.55 -11.60
C GLU A 100 9.03 20.19 -10.62
N LEU A 101 8.93 18.92 -10.20
CA LEU A 101 7.92 18.44 -9.25
C LEU A 101 8.39 18.47 -7.78
N THR A 102 9.59 18.99 -7.50
CA THR A 102 10.16 19.06 -6.14
C THR A 102 9.52 20.14 -5.25
N GLY A 103 8.63 20.98 -5.79
CA GLY A 103 7.85 21.97 -5.05
C GLY A 103 6.61 21.37 -4.36
N ARG A 104 5.44 22.01 -4.57
CA ARG A 104 4.15 21.64 -3.96
C ARG A 104 3.76 20.17 -4.19
N TYR A 105 4.04 19.63 -5.38
CA TYR A 105 3.74 18.23 -5.71
C TYR A 105 4.43 17.28 -4.74
N PHE A 106 5.73 17.47 -4.48
CA PHE A 106 6.48 16.69 -3.50
C PHE A 106 5.91 16.85 -2.09
N ASP A 107 5.59 18.08 -1.64
CA ASP A 107 5.02 18.28 -0.30
C ASP A 107 3.76 17.47 -0.11
N GLN A 108 2.81 17.58 -1.05
CA GLN A 108 1.53 16.89 -0.97
C GLN A 108 1.70 15.36 -1.03
N LEU A 109 2.63 14.86 -1.85
CA LEU A 109 2.92 13.43 -1.92
C LEU A 109 3.47 12.90 -0.60
N ILE A 110 4.43 13.60 -0.01
CA ILE A 110 5.00 13.22 1.29
C ILE A 110 3.95 13.35 2.40
N ASP A 111 3.11 14.39 2.37
CA ASP A 111 2.02 14.57 3.34
C ASP A 111 1.09 13.35 3.30
N GLY A 112 0.59 12.96 2.13
CA GLY A 112 -0.28 11.79 2.00
C GLY A 112 0.41 10.46 2.34
N PHE A 113 1.71 10.34 2.09
CA PHE A 113 2.50 9.17 2.53
C PHE A 113 2.59 9.10 4.06
N LEU A 114 2.84 10.23 4.73
CA LEU A 114 2.94 10.28 6.18
C LEU A 114 1.58 10.16 6.86
N ASP A 115 0.50 10.65 6.25
CA ASP A 115 -0.86 10.40 6.71
C ASP A 115 -1.17 8.89 6.73
N ALA A 116 -0.71 8.15 5.71
CA ALA A 116 -0.78 6.69 5.68
C ALA A 116 0.10 6.05 6.78
N CYS A 117 1.34 6.53 6.97
CA CYS A 117 2.19 6.10 8.08
C CYS A 117 1.48 6.26 9.44
N ASP A 118 0.85 7.41 9.67
CA ASP A 118 0.14 7.71 10.90
C ASP A 118 -1.09 6.80 11.08
N PHE A 119 -1.86 6.59 10.01
CA PHE A 119 -3.06 5.77 10.04
C PHE A 119 -2.78 4.31 10.44
N TRP A 120 -1.71 3.71 9.92
CA TRP A 120 -1.32 2.33 10.25
C TRP A 120 -0.24 2.22 11.34
N ALA A 121 0.17 3.34 11.94
CA ALA A 121 1.29 3.41 12.89
C ALA A 121 2.61 2.80 12.36
N VAL A 122 2.87 3.01 11.07
CA VAL A 122 4.05 2.52 10.33
C VAL A 122 5.02 3.67 10.04
N PRO A 123 6.05 3.89 10.86
CA PRO A 123 7.04 4.93 10.65
C PRO A 123 7.81 4.78 9.34
N LEU A 124 8.04 5.90 8.65
CA LEU A 124 9.06 6.02 7.62
C LEU A 124 10.46 6.03 8.27
N ALA A 125 11.16 4.91 8.17
CA ALA A 125 12.47 4.71 8.81
C ALA A 125 13.63 5.27 8.00
N GLY A 126 13.48 5.40 6.68
CA GLY A 126 14.56 5.72 5.75
C GLY A 126 14.08 5.74 4.31
N GLY A 127 14.99 5.94 3.37
CA GLY A 127 14.63 6.07 1.96
C GLY A 127 15.75 6.62 1.10
N ASP A 128 15.42 6.88 -0.16
CA ASP A 128 16.28 7.54 -1.13
C ASP A 128 15.47 8.51 -1.98
N ILE A 129 16.10 9.60 -2.45
CA ILE A 129 15.44 10.57 -3.33
C ILE A 129 16.34 10.85 -4.53
N SER A 130 15.81 10.65 -5.74
CA SER A 130 16.57 10.85 -6.97
C SER A 130 15.76 11.56 -8.06
N SER A 131 16.42 11.92 -9.15
CA SER A 131 15.77 12.56 -10.31
C SER A 131 15.49 11.55 -11.42
N SER A 132 14.34 11.71 -12.07
CA SER A 132 13.91 10.89 -13.22
C SER A 132 13.01 11.70 -14.14
N GLU A 133 12.76 11.20 -15.36
CA GLU A 133 11.80 11.81 -16.30
C GLU A 133 10.33 11.58 -15.88
N LYS A 134 10.10 10.59 -15.03
CA LYS A 134 8.79 10.13 -14.57
C LYS A 134 8.76 10.01 -13.07
N VAL A 135 7.59 10.13 -12.46
CA VAL A 135 7.45 9.85 -11.03
C VAL A 135 7.46 8.33 -10.80
N CYS A 136 8.38 7.87 -9.96
CA CYS A 136 8.49 6.47 -9.55
C CYS A 136 8.62 6.42 -8.02
N LEU A 137 7.83 5.56 -7.39
CA LEU A 137 7.89 5.30 -5.96
C LEU A 137 8.17 3.82 -5.75
N THR A 138 9.11 3.49 -4.88
CA THR A 138 9.32 2.14 -4.39
C THR A 138 9.20 2.17 -2.87
N VAL A 139 8.30 1.36 -2.34
CA VAL A 139 8.13 1.20 -0.90
C VAL A 139 8.64 -0.16 -0.50
N THR A 140 9.43 -0.21 0.57
CA THR A 140 9.76 -1.46 1.26
C THR A 140 9.09 -1.43 2.62
N ALA A 141 8.15 -2.33 2.86
CA ALA A 141 7.44 -2.43 4.12
C ALA A 141 7.96 -3.59 4.97
N PHE A 142 8.04 -3.37 6.27
CA PHE A 142 8.51 -4.34 7.26
C PHE A 142 7.38 -4.66 8.22
N GLY A 143 7.17 -5.94 8.48
CA GLY A 143 6.24 -6.42 9.49
C GLY A 143 6.88 -7.43 10.43
N THR A 144 6.13 -7.79 11.46
CA THR A 144 6.55 -8.81 12.42
C THR A 144 5.42 -9.79 12.69
N VAL A 145 5.79 -11.05 12.89
CA VAL A 145 4.86 -12.13 13.20
C VAL A 145 5.54 -13.12 14.13
N PRO A 146 4.85 -13.75 15.10
CA PRO A 146 5.45 -14.79 15.92
C PRO A 146 6.04 -15.91 15.05
N LYS A 147 7.17 -16.47 15.48
CA LYS A 147 7.89 -17.48 14.70
C LYS A 147 6.99 -18.64 14.29
N GLY A 148 6.92 -18.93 13.00
CA GLY A 148 6.11 -20.00 12.43
C GLY A 148 4.59 -19.74 12.43
N LYS A 149 4.15 -18.50 12.68
CA LYS A 149 2.74 -18.09 12.62
C LYS A 149 2.38 -17.28 11.38
N ALA A 150 3.35 -16.98 10.51
CA ALA A 150 3.08 -16.33 9.23
C ALA A 150 2.08 -17.16 8.41
N LEU A 151 0.99 -16.53 7.98
CA LEU A 151 0.06 -17.13 7.03
C LEU A 151 0.74 -17.20 5.66
N ARG A 152 0.53 -18.30 4.94
CA ARG A 152 1.17 -18.54 3.64
C ARG A 152 0.15 -19.04 2.65
N ARG A 153 0.42 -18.85 1.36
CA ARG A 153 -0.44 -19.34 0.27
C ARG A 153 -0.52 -20.88 0.25
N SER A 154 0.56 -21.57 0.58
CA SER A 154 0.72 -23.04 0.59
C SER A 154 0.05 -23.80 1.76
N GLY A 155 -0.87 -23.15 2.48
CA GLY A 155 -1.47 -23.73 3.68
C GLY A 155 -2.83 -24.41 3.48
N ALA A 156 -3.48 -24.23 2.33
CA ALA A 156 -4.86 -24.64 2.09
C ALA A 156 -5.03 -26.16 2.14
N ARG A 157 -6.21 -26.62 2.55
CA ARG A 157 -6.51 -28.04 2.74
C ARG A 157 -7.87 -28.40 2.13
N PRO A 158 -8.06 -29.65 1.66
CA PRO A 158 -9.38 -30.13 1.30
C PRO A 158 -10.37 -30.00 2.47
N GLY A 159 -11.53 -29.40 2.21
CA GLY A 159 -12.56 -29.11 3.20
C GLY A 159 -12.51 -27.70 3.78
N ASP A 160 -11.50 -26.90 3.45
CA ASP A 160 -11.48 -25.48 3.78
C ASP A 160 -12.58 -24.71 3.03
N LEU A 161 -13.08 -23.65 3.67
CA LEU A 161 -13.92 -22.65 3.01
C LEU A 161 -13.04 -21.60 2.35
N VAL A 162 -13.40 -21.17 1.13
CA VAL A 162 -12.84 -19.97 0.51
C VAL A 162 -13.67 -18.78 0.96
N ALA A 163 -13.01 -17.80 1.57
CA ALA A 163 -13.63 -16.57 2.04
C ALA A 163 -12.89 -15.35 1.50
N VAL A 164 -13.63 -14.27 1.26
CA VAL A 164 -13.09 -12.97 0.86
C VAL A 164 -13.54 -11.95 1.90
N MET A 165 -12.61 -11.11 2.35
CA MET A 165 -12.93 -9.97 3.21
C MET A 165 -12.95 -8.69 2.38
N GLY A 166 -14.02 -7.92 2.50
CA GLY A 166 -14.23 -6.70 1.71
C GLY A 166 -14.97 -6.95 0.40
N GLU A 167 -14.97 -5.94 -0.46
CA GLU A 167 -15.76 -5.92 -1.69
C GLU A 167 -14.87 -6.02 -2.92
N LEU A 168 -15.18 -6.96 -3.82
CA LEU A 168 -14.40 -7.21 -5.03
C LEU A 168 -14.81 -6.28 -6.17
N GLY A 169 -13.86 -5.93 -7.03
CA GLY A 169 -14.12 -5.21 -8.27
C GLY A 169 -14.23 -3.69 -8.15
N LEU A 170 -14.32 -3.12 -6.93
CA LEU A 170 -14.44 -1.67 -6.74
C LEU A 170 -13.24 -0.90 -7.32
N SER A 171 -12.01 -1.37 -7.08
CA SER A 171 -10.82 -0.71 -7.64
C SER A 171 -10.83 -0.73 -9.17
N ARG A 172 -11.28 -1.83 -9.79
CA ARG A 172 -11.43 -1.89 -11.26
C ARG A 172 -12.51 -0.91 -11.73
N ARG A 173 -13.63 -0.80 -11.02
CA ARG A 173 -14.68 0.18 -11.36
C ARG A 173 -14.20 1.61 -11.20
N GLY A 174 -13.42 1.91 -10.16
CA GLY A 174 -12.78 3.22 -9.96
C GLY A 174 -11.84 3.57 -11.11
N LEU A 175 -10.99 2.63 -11.52
CA LEU A 175 -10.13 2.80 -12.69
C LEU A 175 -10.94 3.06 -13.97
N GLN A 176 -12.01 2.31 -14.22
CA GLN A 176 -12.87 2.52 -15.40
C GLN A 176 -13.43 3.94 -15.45
N ILE A 177 -13.91 4.47 -14.31
CA ILE A 177 -14.42 5.85 -14.23
C ILE A 177 -13.33 6.85 -14.64
N LEU A 178 -12.10 6.67 -14.15
CA LEU A 178 -10.97 7.55 -14.48
C LEU A 178 -10.55 7.42 -15.96
N GLU A 179 -10.56 6.20 -16.52
CA GLU A 179 -10.25 5.93 -17.93
C GLU A 179 -11.28 6.55 -18.89
N GLU A 180 -12.57 6.44 -18.55
CA GLU A 180 -13.69 6.94 -19.34
C GLU A 180 -13.76 8.48 -19.32
N GLU A 181 -13.55 9.10 -18.15
CA GLU A 181 -13.73 10.54 -17.97
C GLU A 181 -12.43 11.35 -18.16
N GLN A 182 -11.27 10.70 -18.02
CA GLN A 182 -9.93 11.31 -18.08
C GLN A 182 -9.84 12.64 -17.30
N PRO A 183 -10.26 12.66 -16.03
CA PRO A 183 -10.55 13.90 -15.34
C PRO A 183 -9.27 14.61 -14.87
N ALA A 184 -9.25 15.94 -14.86
CA ALA A 184 -8.13 16.71 -14.31
C ALA A 184 -8.25 16.90 -12.79
N ILE A 185 -8.23 15.79 -12.03
CA ILE A 185 -8.42 15.77 -10.56
C ILE A 185 -7.11 15.71 -9.76
N ALA A 186 -5.97 15.96 -10.41
CA ALA A 186 -4.66 16.00 -9.76
C ALA A 186 -4.55 17.02 -8.62
N GLU A 187 -5.45 18.02 -8.58
CA GLU A 187 -5.44 19.10 -7.58
C GLU A 187 -6.27 18.80 -6.34
N LEU A 188 -7.04 17.69 -6.32
CA LEU A 188 -7.83 17.32 -5.15
C LEU A 188 -6.93 17.15 -3.92
N ALA A 189 -7.31 17.78 -2.82
CA ALA A 189 -6.52 17.80 -1.59
C ALA A 189 -7.03 16.83 -0.51
N SER A 190 -8.25 16.30 -0.66
CA SER A 190 -8.89 15.51 0.40
C SER A 190 -9.85 14.44 -0.14
N SER A 191 -10.18 13.46 0.71
CA SER A 191 -11.21 12.47 0.39
C SER A 191 -12.59 13.09 0.19
N GLU A 192 -12.89 14.17 0.90
CA GLU A 192 -14.14 14.90 0.84
C GLU A 192 -14.33 15.56 -0.54
N GLU A 193 -13.28 16.19 -1.06
CA GLU A 193 -13.29 16.75 -2.43
C GLU A 193 -13.45 15.64 -3.49
N LEU A 194 -12.86 14.46 -3.26
CA LEU A 194 -13.07 13.30 -4.13
C LEU A 194 -14.53 12.81 -4.09
N GLU A 195 -15.15 12.79 -2.91
CA GLU A 195 -16.56 12.40 -2.74
C GLU A 195 -17.50 13.41 -3.42
N GLU A 196 -17.23 14.71 -3.30
CA GLU A 196 -17.94 15.76 -4.03
C GLU A 196 -17.80 15.60 -5.55
N TRP A 197 -16.58 15.38 -6.04
CA TRP A 197 -16.32 15.14 -7.46
C TRP A 197 -17.02 13.88 -7.98
N ALA A 198 -17.08 12.83 -7.16
CA ALA A 198 -17.71 11.57 -7.51
C ALA A 198 -19.24 11.68 -7.70
N GLN A 199 -19.88 12.68 -7.10
CA GLN A 199 -21.32 13.01 -7.17
C GLN A 199 -22.28 11.97 -6.59
N THR A 200 -21.93 10.68 -6.57
CA THR A 200 -22.73 9.61 -5.97
C THR A 200 -21.91 8.75 -5.02
N PRO A 201 -22.52 8.17 -3.97
CA PRO A 201 -21.83 7.30 -3.03
C PRO A 201 -21.17 6.08 -3.68
N GLU A 202 -21.79 5.50 -4.69
CA GLU A 202 -21.30 4.30 -5.40
C GLU A 202 -20.03 4.62 -6.19
N ARG A 203 -20.03 5.77 -6.88
CA ARG A 203 -18.86 6.29 -7.59
C ARG A 203 -17.74 6.62 -6.60
N ALA A 204 -18.07 7.31 -5.52
CA ALA A 204 -17.11 7.66 -4.47
C ALA A 204 -16.44 6.41 -3.89
N ARG A 205 -17.22 5.37 -3.61
CA ARG A 205 -16.71 4.09 -3.10
C ARG A 205 -15.74 3.43 -4.07
N ALA A 206 -16.08 3.37 -5.36
CA ALA A 206 -15.21 2.79 -6.39
C ALA A 206 -13.90 3.59 -6.57
N LEU A 207 -14.00 4.92 -6.62
CA LEU A 207 -12.85 5.81 -6.75
C LEU A 207 -11.93 5.71 -5.53
N ARG A 208 -12.49 5.69 -4.32
CA ARG A 208 -11.73 5.50 -3.09
C ARG A 208 -11.02 4.14 -3.06
N ALA A 209 -11.69 3.07 -3.47
CA ALA A 209 -11.05 1.75 -3.55
C ALA A 209 -9.84 1.73 -4.50
N HIS A 210 -9.85 2.55 -5.56
CA HIS A 210 -8.75 2.63 -6.53
C HIS A 210 -7.63 3.62 -6.13
N LEU A 211 -8.00 4.81 -5.65
CA LEU A 211 -7.10 5.93 -5.37
C LEU A 211 -6.58 5.94 -3.94
N LEU A 212 -7.39 5.47 -2.99
CA LEU A 212 -7.13 5.49 -1.55
C LEU A 212 -7.43 4.11 -0.92
N PRO A 213 -6.80 3.02 -1.42
CA PRO A 213 -7.06 1.68 -0.90
C PRO A 213 -6.73 1.60 0.59
N ARG A 214 -7.46 0.75 1.31
CA ARG A 214 -7.26 0.52 2.74
C ARG A 214 -7.06 -0.98 2.96
N PRO A 215 -5.80 -1.46 3.09
CA PRO A 215 -5.53 -2.84 3.46
C PRO A 215 -6.16 -3.18 4.81
N LEU A 216 -6.70 -4.40 4.91
CA LEU A 216 -7.40 -4.94 6.08
C LEU A 216 -6.41 -5.47 7.13
N VAL A 217 -5.48 -4.62 7.56
CA VAL A 217 -4.35 -4.99 8.44
C VAL A 217 -4.84 -5.57 9.76
N ALA A 218 -5.81 -4.92 10.41
CA ALA A 218 -6.29 -5.35 11.73
C ALA A 218 -7.03 -6.69 11.66
N GLU A 219 -7.86 -6.87 10.64
CA GLU A 219 -8.62 -8.08 10.38
C GLU A 219 -7.69 -9.26 10.07
N ALA A 220 -6.66 -9.02 9.25
CA ALA A 220 -5.70 -10.05 8.87
C ALA A 220 -4.83 -10.50 10.06
N ILE A 221 -4.38 -9.58 10.91
CA ILE A 221 -3.71 -9.89 12.17
C ILE A 221 -4.64 -10.75 13.05
N TRP A 222 -5.90 -10.32 13.21
CA TRP A 222 -6.86 -11.05 14.04
C TRP A 222 -7.10 -12.49 13.53
N LEU A 223 -7.22 -12.70 12.22
CA LEU A 223 -7.32 -14.05 11.63
C LEU A 223 -6.09 -14.92 11.95
N GLY A 224 -4.90 -14.34 11.83
CA GLY A 224 -3.64 -15.03 12.10
C GLY A 224 -3.48 -15.40 13.58
N GLU A 225 -3.77 -14.48 14.49
CA GLU A 225 -3.68 -14.69 15.94
C GLU A 225 -4.65 -15.77 16.45
N ASN A 226 -5.83 -15.86 15.83
CA ASN A 226 -6.86 -16.85 16.20
C ASN A 226 -6.74 -18.17 15.43
N GLY A 227 -5.79 -18.29 14.50
CA GLY A 227 -5.57 -19.50 13.72
C GLY A 227 -6.78 -19.89 12.86
N LEU A 228 -7.51 -18.90 12.35
CA LEU A 228 -8.75 -19.10 11.59
C LEU A 228 -8.54 -19.36 10.10
N ALA A 229 -7.35 -19.01 9.59
CA ALA A 229 -6.96 -19.23 8.20
C ALA A 229 -5.85 -20.29 8.13
N HIS A 230 -6.00 -21.25 7.21
CA HIS A 230 -4.91 -22.16 6.86
C HIS A 230 -3.98 -21.53 5.82
N SER A 231 -4.53 -20.80 4.85
CA SER A 231 -3.81 -19.99 3.88
C SER A 231 -4.45 -18.62 3.71
N MET A 232 -3.69 -17.66 3.22
CA MET A 232 -4.17 -16.31 2.96
C MET A 232 -3.33 -15.65 1.85
N ILE A 233 -3.99 -14.79 1.08
CA ILE A 233 -3.42 -13.92 0.05
C ILE A 233 -4.30 -12.67 -0.02
N ASP A 234 -3.74 -11.52 -0.35
CA ASP A 234 -4.53 -10.36 -0.74
C ASP A 234 -5.05 -10.50 -2.19
N VAL A 235 -5.99 -9.64 -2.56
CA VAL A 235 -6.56 -9.64 -3.91
C VAL A 235 -6.16 -8.36 -4.63
N SER A 236 -5.14 -8.46 -5.48
CA SER A 236 -4.52 -7.34 -6.19
C SER A 236 -4.65 -7.49 -7.70
N ASP A 237 -4.37 -8.68 -8.24
CA ASP A 237 -4.53 -9.02 -9.67
C ASP A 237 -5.94 -9.52 -10.01
N GLY A 238 -6.71 -9.87 -8.98
CA GLY A 238 -8.11 -10.24 -9.07
C GLY A 238 -8.36 -11.65 -8.54
N LEU A 239 -9.57 -11.87 -8.03
CA LEU A 239 -9.91 -13.06 -7.22
C LEU A 239 -9.41 -14.38 -7.81
N LEU A 240 -9.62 -14.62 -9.11
CA LEU A 240 -9.26 -15.88 -9.72
C LEU A 240 -7.75 -16.07 -9.87
N ALA A 241 -7.01 -15.01 -10.22
CA ALA A 241 -5.57 -15.06 -10.37
C ALA A 241 -4.90 -15.29 -9.00
N ASP A 242 -5.30 -14.52 -8.00
CA ASP A 242 -4.75 -14.61 -6.65
C ASP A 242 -5.13 -15.93 -5.96
N LEU A 243 -6.37 -16.39 -6.13
CA LEU A 243 -6.78 -17.71 -5.64
C LEU A 243 -5.98 -18.83 -6.32
N GLN A 244 -5.71 -18.72 -7.62
CA GLN A 244 -4.92 -19.72 -8.34
C GLN A 244 -3.54 -19.92 -7.71
N HIS A 245 -2.89 -18.86 -7.21
CA HIS A 245 -1.64 -18.99 -6.47
C HIS A 245 -1.78 -19.85 -5.21
N ILE A 246 -2.84 -19.65 -4.40
CA ILE A 246 -3.12 -20.52 -3.24
C ILE A 246 -3.32 -21.97 -3.67
N LEU A 247 -4.11 -22.20 -4.73
CA LEU A 247 -4.46 -23.54 -5.20
C LEU A 247 -3.21 -24.30 -5.68
N GLU A 248 -2.39 -23.65 -6.50
CA GLU A 248 -1.14 -24.23 -7.02
C GLU A 248 -0.13 -24.52 -5.91
N GLU A 249 0.10 -23.56 -5.02
CA GLU A 249 1.08 -23.70 -3.94
C GLU A 249 0.65 -24.70 -2.86
N SER A 250 -0.66 -24.92 -2.70
CA SER A 250 -1.21 -25.89 -1.74
C SER A 250 -1.49 -27.26 -2.37
N GLY A 251 -1.48 -27.37 -3.70
CA GLY A 251 -1.81 -28.60 -4.41
C GLY A 251 -3.28 -29.02 -4.25
N VAL A 252 -4.20 -28.05 -4.21
CA VAL A 252 -5.65 -28.26 -4.04
C VAL A 252 -6.44 -27.59 -5.17
N ALA A 253 -7.75 -27.81 -5.20
CA ALA A 253 -8.69 -27.12 -6.07
C ALA A 253 -9.79 -26.45 -5.24
N ALA A 254 -10.44 -25.42 -5.80
CA ALA A 254 -11.60 -24.78 -5.19
C ALA A 254 -12.78 -24.76 -6.16
N GLU A 255 -13.97 -24.83 -5.60
CA GLU A 255 -15.23 -24.55 -6.29
C GLU A 255 -15.78 -23.24 -5.70
N ILE A 256 -16.08 -22.28 -6.58
CA ILE A 256 -16.61 -20.97 -6.19
C ILE A 256 -18.02 -20.85 -6.76
N ASP A 257 -18.99 -20.66 -5.87
CA ASP A 257 -20.33 -20.26 -6.26
C ASP A 257 -20.32 -18.76 -6.60
N ALA A 258 -20.49 -18.43 -7.88
CA ALA A 258 -20.48 -17.04 -8.33
C ALA A 258 -21.63 -16.22 -7.73
N ASP A 259 -22.77 -16.84 -7.40
CA ASP A 259 -23.92 -16.15 -6.80
C ASP A 259 -23.66 -15.75 -5.34
N SER A 260 -22.64 -16.34 -4.71
CA SER A 260 -22.17 -15.93 -3.37
C SER A 260 -21.33 -14.64 -3.39
N LEU A 261 -20.84 -14.23 -4.57
CA LEU A 261 -20.12 -12.97 -4.73
C LEU A 261 -21.13 -11.83 -4.84
N GLN A 262 -21.06 -10.88 -3.92
CA GLN A 262 -21.96 -9.73 -3.96
C GLN A 262 -21.66 -8.87 -5.21
N PRO A 263 -22.66 -8.57 -6.06
CA PRO A 263 -22.46 -7.66 -7.17
C PRO A 263 -22.13 -6.26 -6.63
N LEU A 264 -21.37 -5.50 -7.41
CA LEU A 264 -21.13 -4.09 -7.14
C LEU A 264 -22.47 -3.33 -7.17
N GLN A 265 -23.02 -3.07 -5.99
CA GLN A 265 -24.14 -2.14 -5.79
C GLN A 265 -23.62 -0.71 -5.75
#